data_AF-A0A2S6T6F7-F1
#
_entry.id   AF-A0A2S6T6F7-F1
#
_cell.length_a   1.000
_cell.length_b   1.000
_cell.length_c   1.000
_cell.angle_alpha   90.00
_cell.angle_beta   90.00
_cell.angle_gamma   90.00
#
_symmetry.space_group_name_H-M   'P 1'
#
loop_
_entity.id
_entity.type
_entity.pdbx_description
1 polymer ?
#
loop_
_entity_poly.entity_id
_entity_poly.type
_entity_poly.pdbx_seq_one_letter_code
_entity_poly.pdbx_strand_id
1 'polypeptide(L)'
;VQNEEPHFEVYHVPYREGMSVLDAILWVRTNIDSSLAVRYSCINANACKECMVMVDGKTQYACTTRLLNRDTTIEPLSNKVLIKDLVTDIVPPKENLHFIVKNTPSNV
;
A
#
# COMPACT_ATOMS: atom_id res chain seq x y z
N VAL A 1 19.68 -3.13 -6.41
CA VAL A 1 18.62 -2.16 -6.78
C VAL A 1 19.15 -0.80 -6.35
N GLN A 2 19.29 0.15 -7.26
CA GLN A 2 19.85 1.47 -6.95
C GLN A 2 19.00 2.11 -5.84
N ASN A 3 19.67 2.62 -4.81
CA ASN A 3 19.05 3.19 -3.63
C ASN A 3 18.61 4.63 -3.97
N GLU A 4 17.55 4.75 -4.76
CA GLU A 4 16.92 6.04 -5.05
C GLU A 4 16.23 6.57 -3.79
N GLU A 5 16.37 7.86 -3.52
CA GLU A 5 15.69 8.48 -2.40
C GLU A 5 14.16 8.42 -2.60
N PRO A 6 13.38 8.29 -1.52
CA PRO A 6 11.93 8.36 -1.61
C PRO A 6 11.49 9.66 -2.28
N HIS A 7 10.68 9.54 -3.32
CA HIS A 7 10.17 10.68 -4.07
C HIS A 7 8.69 10.46 -4.42
N PHE A 8 8.02 11.56 -4.74
CA PHE A 8 6.67 11.51 -5.29
C PHE A 8 6.73 11.49 -6.81
N GLU A 9 5.89 10.64 -7.39
CA GLU A 9 5.61 10.63 -8.82
C GLU A 9 4.16 11.03 -9.06
N VAL A 10 3.91 11.77 -10.13
CA VAL A 10 2.58 12.25 -10.50
C VAL A 10 2.07 11.45 -11.69
N TYR A 11 0.91 10.83 -11.52
CA TYR A 11 0.25 10.04 -12.56
C TYR A 11 -1.10 10.65 -12.92
N HIS A 12 -1.33 10.88 -14.22
CA HIS A 12 -2.63 11.27 -14.73
C HIS A 12 -3.44 10.03 -15.08
N VAL A 13 -4.51 9.79 -14.30
CA VAL A 13 -5.39 8.63 -14.46
C VAL A 13 -6.78 9.06 -14.96
N PRO A 14 -7.43 8.29 -15.85
CA PRO A 14 -8.80 8.58 -16.26
C PRO A 14 -9.76 8.38 -15.09
N TYR A 15 -10.45 9.44 -14.69
CA TYR A 15 -11.46 9.37 -13.62
C TYR A 15 -12.75 8.70 -14.12
N ARG A 16 -13.31 7.82 -13.29
CA ARG A 16 -14.65 7.23 -13.47
C ARG A 16 -15.39 7.30 -12.14
N GLU A 17 -16.67 7.63 -12.18
CA GLU A 17 -17.49 7.67 -10.98
C GLU A 17 -17.57 6.27 -10.33
N GLY A 18 -17.42 6.25 -9.01
CA GLY A 18 -17.41 5.00 -8.24
C GLY A 18 -16.07 4.25 -8.24
N MET A 19 -15.04 4.75 -8.92
CA MET A 19 -13.70 4.16 -8.87
C MET A 19 -13.10 4.25 -7.47
N SER A 20 -12.41 3.20 -7.03
CA SER A 20 -11.63 3.18 -5.80
C SER A 20 -10.23 3.73 -6.03
N VAL A 21 -9.52 4.06 -4.95
CA VAL A 21 -8.08 4.39 -5.01
C VAL A 21 -7.28 3.22 -5.56
N LEU A 22 -7.64 1.97 -5.21
CA LEU A 22 -6.96 0.78 -5.75
C LEU A 22 -7.15 0.68 -7.27
N ASP A 23 -8.33 0.98 -7.79
CA ASP A 23 -8.55 0.95 -9.24
C ASP A 23 -7.61 1.93 -9.97
N ALA A 24 -7.34 3.10 -9.39
CA ALA A 24 -6.39 4.07 -9.97
C ALA A 24 -4.96 3.55 -9.96
N ILE A 25 -4.52 2.98 -8.82
CA ILE A 25 -3.20 2.35 -8.70
C ILE A 25 -3.04 1.22 -9.72
N LEU A 26 -4.05 0.35 -9.85
CA LEU A 26 -4.01 -0.76 -10.81
C LEU A 26 -4.05 -0.27 -12.26
N TRP A 27 -4.73 0.83 -12.54
CA TRP A 27 -4.70 1.45 -13.86
C TRP A 27 -3.29 1.98 -14.18
N VAL A 28 -2.62 2.69 -13.26
CA VAL A 28 -1.23 3.12 -13.43
C VAL A 28 -0.33 1.93 -13.69
N ARG A 29 -0.45 0.87 -12.87
CA ARG A 29 0.37 -0.34 -13.00
C ARG A 29 0.18 -1.06 -14.33
N THR A 30 -1.04 -1.03 -14.86
CA THR A 30 -1.38 -1.72 -16.11
C THR A 30 -0.97 -0.91 -17.34
N ASN A 31 -1.03 0.43 -17.27
CA ASN A 31 -0.96 1.28 -18.47
C ASN A 31 0.28 2.19 -18.52
N ILE A 32 0.92 2.48 -17.39
CA ILE A 32 2.04 3.44 -17.30
C ILE A 32 3.29 2.78 -16.73
N ASP A 33 3.25 2.35 -15.47
CA ASP A 33 4.41 1.76 -14.79
C ASP A 33 4.07 0.43 -14.11
N SER A 34 4.41 -0.67 -14.78
CA SER A 34 4.25 -2.02 -14.23
C SER A 34 5.14 -2.34 -13.03
N SER A 35 6.15 -1.50 -12.76
CA SER A 35 7.10 -1.65 -11.66
C SER A 35 6.56 -1.20 -10.30
N LEU A 36 5.54 -0.33 -10.30
CA LEU A 36 4.85 0.19 -9.12
C LEU A 36 4.34 -0.95 -8.23
N ALA A 37 4.97 -1.10 -7.08
CA ALA A 37 4.65 -2.13 -6.10
C ALA A 37 3.49 -1.70 -5.21
N VAL A 38 2.45 -2.54 -5.20
CA VAL A 38 1.29 -2.42 -4.31
C VAL A 38 0.88 -3.81 -3.84
N ARG A 39 0.46 -3.92 -2.58
CA ARG A 39 -0.03 -5.17 -2.00
C ARG A 39 -1.56 -5.14 -1.99
N TYR A 40 -2.20 -6.15 -2.57
CA TYR A 40 -3.65 -6.32 -2.59
C TYR A 40 -4.00 -7.79 -2.86
N SER A 41 -5.22 -8.19 -2.54
CA SER A 41 -5.73 -9.54 -2.85
C SER A 41 -7.21 -9.50 -3.16
N CYS A 42 -8.06 -9.20 -2.17
CA CYS A 42 -9.47 -8.91 -2.43
C CYS A 42 -9.63 -7.53 -3.10
N ILE A 43 -10.72 -7.35 -3.83
CA ILE A 43 -11.11 -6.09 -4.47
C ILE A 43 -12.49 -5.70 -3.94
N ASN A 44 -12.70 -4.42 -3.59
CA ASN A 44 -13.97 -3.87 -3.11
C ASN A 44 -14.59 -4.56 -1.86
N ALA A 45 -13.79 -5.29 -1.08
CA ALA A 45 -14.32 -6.07 0.05
C ALA A 45 -13.66 -5.74 1.40
N ASN A 46 -12.44 -5.18 1.41
CA ASN A 46 -11.66 -4.98 2.63
C ASN A 46 -11.59 -6.25 3.52
N ALA A 47 -11.58 -7.44 2.92
CA ALA A 47 -11.55 -8.70 3.64
C ALA A 47 -10.12 -9.13 3.97
N CYS A 48 -9.21 -9.01 3.00
CA CYS A 48 -7.82 -9.44 3.17
C CYS A 48 -6.95 -8.45 3.96
N LYS A 49 -7.37 -7.18 4.07
CA LYS A 49 -6.61 -6.08 4.70
C LYS A 49 -5.25 -5.76 4.05
N GLU A 50 -4.96 -6.30 2.87
CA GLU A 50 -3.64 -6.21 2.23
C GLU A 50 -3.33 -4.83 1.62
N CYS A 51 -4.35 -4.08 1.22
CA CYS A 51 -4.22 -2.79 0.51
C CYS A 51 -4.24 -1.57 1.44
N MET A 52 -3.69 -1.70 2.64
CA MET A 52 -3.56 -0.58 3.57
C MET A 52 -2.46 0.38 3.11
N VAL A 53 -2.84 1.64 2.91
CA VAL A 53 -1.95 2.74 2.51
C VAL A 53 -2.39 4.02 3.20
N MET A 54 -1.61 5.09 3.07
CA MET A 54 -2.05 6.44 3.41
C MET A 54 -2.71 7.06 2.18
N VAL A 55 -3.91 7.63 2.35
CA VAL A 55 -4.58 8.45 1.34
C VAL A 55 -4.86 9.80 1.95
N ASP A 56 -4.28 10.85 1.36
CA ASP A 56 -4.32 12.22 1.86
C ASP A 56 -3.99 12.31 3.36
N GLY A 57 -2.88 11.69 3.76
CA GLY A 57 -2.40 11.69 5.15
C GLY A 57 -3.21 10.85 6.14
N LYS A 58 -4.13 9.99 5.68
CA LYS A 58 -4.92 9.09 6.55
C LYS A 58 -4.74 7.64 6.17
N THR A 59 -4.58 6.75 7.14
CA THR A 59 -4.58 5.30 6.91
C THR A 59 -5.93 4.84 6.39
N GLN A 60 -5.91 4.18 5.25
CA GLN A 60 -7.10 3.77 4.51
C GLN A 60 -6.88 2.40 3.84
N TYR A 61 -7.97 1.77 3.41
CA TYR A 61 -7.94 0.58 2.57
C TYR A 61 -8.23 0.99 1.12
N ALA A 62 -7.20 0.98 0.27
CA ALA A 62 -7.31 1.51 -1.10
C ALA A 62 -8.47 0.89 -1.88
N CYS A 63 -8.79 -0.39 -1.65
CA CYS A 63 -9.87 -1.10 -2.34
C CYS A 63 -11.28 -0.63 -1.99
N THR A 64 -11.48 0.12 -0.91
CA THR A 64 -12.81 0.62 -0.51
C THR A 64 -12.85 2.14 -0.39
N THR A 65 -11.70 2.80 -0.41
CA THR A 65 -11.62 4.27 -0.43
C THR A 65 -11.99 4.77 -1.82
N ARG A 66 -12.98 5.66 -1.89
CA ARG A 66 -13.41 6.28 -3.15
C ARG A 66 -12.35 7.24 -3.66
N LEU A 67 -12.03 7.13 -4.95
CA LEU A 67 -11.28 8.15 -5.65
C LEU A 67 -12.18 9.36 -5.87
N LEU A 68 -11.64 10.56 -5.68
CA LEU A 68 -12.34 11.81 -5.95
C LEU A 68 -11.76 12.45 -7.22
N ASN A 69 -12.54 13.26 -7.92
CA ASN A 69 -12.09 14.00 -9.10
C ASN A 69 -11.24 15.22 -8.70
N ARG A 70 -10.12 14.96 -8.04
CA ARG A 70 -9.08 15.90 -7.60
C ARG A 70 -7.76 15.17 -7.40
N ASP A 71 -6.70 15.92 -7.23
CA ASP A 71 -5.41 15.37 -6.81
C ASP A 71 -5.57 14.58 -5.50
N THR A 72 -5.03 13.37 -5.48
CA THR A 72 -5.07 12.45 -4.34
C THR A 72 -3.65 11.98 -4.06
N THR A 73 -3.16 12.24 -2.85
CA THR A 73 -1.82 11.80 -2.45
C THR A 73 -1.91 10.41 -1.85
N ILE A 74 -1.04 9.50 -2.31
CA ILE A 74 -0.99 8.11 -1.84
C ILE A 74 0.43 7.83 -1.37
N GLU A 75 0.57 7.32 -0.15
CA GLU A 75 1.87 7.03 0.47
C GLU A 75 1.84 5.64 1.13
N PRO A 76 3.00 4.99 1.33
CA PRO A 76 3.08 3.83 2.21
C PRO A 76 2.66 4.16 3.64
N LEU A 77 2.37 3.14 4.45
CA LEU A 77 2.07 3.32 5.87
C LEU A 77 3.29 3.88 6.61
N SER A 78 3.15 5.06 7.21
CA SER A 78 4.25 5.78 7.89
C SER A 78 4.75 5.11 9.16
N ASN A 79 3.97 4.22 9.76
CA ASN A 79 4.29 3.49 10.99
C ASN A 79 4.73 2.04 10.75
N LYS A 80 5.04 1.68 9.50
CA LYS A 80 5.47 0.33 9.11
C LYS A 80 6.79 0.38 8.35
N VAL A 81 7.49 -0.76 8.33
CA VAL A 81 8.73 -0.87 7.56
C VAL A 81 8.39 -0.81 6.07
N LEU A 82 8.95 0.16 5.36
CA LEU A 82 8.83 0.27 3.92
C LEU A 82 9.59 -0.87 3.25
N ILE A 83 8.92 -1.61 2.36
CA ILE A 83 9.54 -2.67 1.54
C ILE A 83 9.86 -2.12 0.16
N LYS A 84 8.85 -1.60 -0.55
CA LYS A 84 8.99 -0.96 -1.87
C LYS A 84 7.72 -0.18 -2.21
N ASP A 85 7.84 1.04 -2.71
CA ASP A 85 6.76 1.91 -3.18
C ASP A 85 5.61 2.03 -2.15
N LEU A 86 4.44 1.42 -2.41
CA LEU A 86 3.29 1.42 -1.48
C LEU A 86 3.23 0.17 -0.58
N VAL A 87 4.19 -0.75 -0.70
CA VAL A 87 4.26 -1.99 0.07
C VAL A 87 5.04 -1.76 1.36
N THR A 88 4.38 -2.04 2.48
CA THR A 88 5.00 -2.07 3.81
C THR A 88 4.87 -3.45 4.44
N ASP A 89 5.72 -3.76 5.42
CA ASP A 89 5.57 -4.96 6.26
C ASP A 89 4.39 -4.76 7.22
N ILE A 90 3.23 -5.27 6.82
CA ILE A 90 1.99 -5.11 7.58
C ILE A 90 1.85 -6.12 8.73
N VAL A 91 2.67 -7.18 8.76
CA VAL A 91 2.56 -8.25 9.77
C VAL A 91 2.84 -7.64 11.15
N PRO A 92 1.92 -7.75 12.12
CA PRO A 92 2.17 -7.27 13.47
C PRO A 92 3.40 -7.94 14.08
N PRO A 93 4.24 -7.23 14.86
CA PRO A 93 5.42 -7.85 15.49
C PRO A 93 5.10 -9.09 16.34
N LYS A 94 3.91 -9.14 16.96
CA LYS A 94 3.41 -10.28 17.75
C LYS A 94 3.09 -11.53 16.92
N GLU A 95 2.94 -11.39 15.61
CA GLU A 95 2.63 -12.47 14.67
C GLU A 95 3.80 -12.74 13.72
N ASN A 96 4.81 -11.88 13.73
CA ASN A 96 6.00 -12.02 12.89
C ASN A 96 6.94 -13.08 13.49
N LEU A 97 7.01 -14.26 12.87
CA LEU A 97 7.81 -15.39 13.35
C LEU A 97 9.29 -15.01 13.61
N HIS A 98 9.89 -14.21 12.73
CA HIS A 98 11.28 -13.79 12.89
C HIS A 98 11.46 -12.90 14.13
N PHE A 99 10.50 -12.01 14.38
CA PHE A 99 10.48 -11.20 15.60
C PHE A 99 10.27 -12.07 16.84
N ILE A 100 9.34 -13.02 16.80
CA ILE A 100 9.06 -13.92 17.93
C ILE A 100 10.29 -14.78 18.25
N VAL A 101 10.87 -15.47 17.27
CA VAL A 101 12.01 -16.38 17.48
C VAL A 101 13.23 -15.64 18.03
N LYS A 102 13.49 -14.41 17.56
CA LYS A 102 14.62 -13.61 18.07
C LYS A 102 14.42 -13.08 19.49
N ASN A 103 13.18 -12.84 19.90
CA ASN A 103 12.87 -12.20 21.18
C ASN A 103 12.29 -13.17 22.23
N THR A 104 12.16 -14.46 21.91
CA THR A 104 11.76 -15.48 22.88
C THR A 104 13.01 -15.95 23.63
N PRO A 105 13.06 -15.87 24.98
CA PRO A 105 14.18 -16.37 25.74
C PRO A 105 14.33 -17.89 25.55
N SER A 106 15.55 -18.34 25.32
CA SER A 106 15.91 -19.71 24.92
C SER A 106 15.69 -20.82 25.99
N ASN A 107 14.74 -20.65 26.90
CA ASN A 107 14.49 -21.60 28.00
C ASN A 107 13.13 -22.32 27.86
N VAL A 108 12.89 -22.89 26.68
CA VAL A 108 11.96 -24.04 26.52
C VAL A 108 12.79 -25.22 26.03
#